data_AF-A0A3B8QZM7-F1
#
_entry.id   AF-A0A3B8QZM7-F1
#
_cell.length_a   1.000
_cell.length_b   1.000
_cell.length_c   1.000
_cell.angle_alpha   90.00
_cell.angle_beta   90.00
_cell.angle_gamma   90.00
#
_symmetry.space_group_name_H-M   'P 1'
#
loop_
_entity.id
_entity.type
_entity.pdbx_description
1 polymer ?
#
loop_
_entity_poly.entity_id
_entity_poly.type
_entity_poly.pdbx_seq_one_letter_code
_entity_poly.pdbx_strand_id
1 'polypeptide(L)'
;MKRNTLTSLALLVIVALMGACGNNAWDELPSDVANFVNMYFNGEVQSYTENDSGSVVKLRNSATLTFDSNGQWTCVDGNGVPLPQQFLFDRLPSPLYRYMESVEQTLDVMKVQRTTVGYKVWFADSAINYDNVTETISYFSGSAPGAG
;
A
#
# COMPACT_ATOMS: atom_id res chain seq x y z
N MET A 1 34.60 4.49 -64.61
CA MET A 1 35.25 3.49 -63.74
C MET A 1 34.88 3.78 -62.29
N LYS A 2 34.57 2.72 -61.52
CA LYS A 2 34.10 2.70 -60.12
C LYS A 2 35.05 3.42 -59.15
N ARG A 3 34.52 4.05 -58.08
CA ARG A 3 34.53 3.49 -56.70
C ARG A 3 33.78 4.36 -55.69
N ASN A 4 33.09 3.61 -54.83
CA ASN A 4 32.23 3.91 -53.70
C ASN A 4 32.96 4.59 -52.52
N THR A 5 32.34 5.57 -51.85
CA THR A 5 32.58 5.91 -50.43
C THR A 5 31.30 6.45 -49.77
N LEU A 6 30.28 5.60 -49.64
CA LEU A 6 29.33 5.67 -48.53
C LEU A 6 30.03 5.11 -47.29
N THR A 7 30.33 5.93 -46.28
CA THR A 7 30.41 5.54 -44.84
C THR A 7 30.99 6.67 -43.98
N SER A 8 30.43 6.81 -42.76
CA SER A 8 30.91 7.67 -41.66
C SER A 8 30.51 9.14 -41.79
N LEU A 9 29.45 9.63 -41.14
CA LEU A 9 29.47 9.91 -39.70
C LEU A 9 28.04 10.04 -39.14
N ALA A 10 27.23 8.98 -39.22
CA ALA A 10 25.93 8.89 -38.53
C ALA A 10 26.08 8.44 -37.06
N LEU A 11 27.23 8.70 -36.43
CA LEU A 11 27.64 8.07 -35.18
C LEU A 11 27.87 9.08 -34.03
N LEU A 12 27.02 10.10 -33.89
CA LEU A 12 27.12 11.05 -32.77
C LEU A 12 25.77 11.44 -32.16
N VAL A 13 24.82 10.50 -32.11
CA VAL A 13 23.50 10.73 -31.45
C VAL A 13 23.16 9.66 -30.40
N ILE A 14 24.00 8.63 -30.20
CA ILE A 14 23.59 7.42 -29.44
C ILE A 14 24.03 7.41 -27.96
N VAL A 15 24.77 8.41 -27.46
CA VAL A 15 25.30 8.39 -26.07
C VAL A 15 24.58 9.39 -25.14
N ALA A 16 23.25 9.48 -25.24
CA ALA A 16 22.42 10.17 -24.25
C ALA A 16 21.41 9.23 -23.55
N LEU A 17 21.54 7.90 -23.73
CA LEU A 17 20.62 6.90 -23.17
C LEU A 17 21.26 6.00 -22.12
N MET A 18 22.33 6.44 -21.45
CA MET A 18 22.90 5.68 -20.33
C MET A 18 22.31 6.19 -19.02
N GLY A 19 21.33 5.46 -18.47
CA GLY A 19 21.17 5.39 -17.01
C GLY A 19 19.81 5.75 -16.41
N ALA A 20 18.68 5.51 -17.08
CA ALA A 20 17.49 5.17 -16.31
C ALA A 20 17.67 3.70 -15.88
N CYS A 21 18.25 3.47 -14.71
CA CYS A 21 18.26 2.14 -14.10
C CYS A 21 16.80 1.68 -14.05
N GLY A 22 16.46 0.67 -14.86
CA GLY A 22 15.16 0.01 -14.83
C GLY A 22 15.02 -0.87 -13.60
N ASN A 23 15.35 -0.34 -12.42
CA ASN A 23 14.99 -0.98 -11.18
C ASN A 23 13.50 -0.75 -11.01
N ASN A 24 12.70 -1.80 -11.13
CA ASN A 24 11.30 -1.69 -10.81
C ASN A 24 11.20 -1.49 -9.28
N ALA A 25 10.23 -0.71 -8.80
CA ALA A 25 10.07 -0.46 -7.37
C ALA A 25 9.73 -1.74 -6.58
N TRP A 26 9.43 -2.83 -7.28
CA TRP A 26 9.16 -4.15 -6.71
C TRP A 26 10.44 -4.83 -6.21
N ASP A 27 11.53 -4.74 -6.97
CA ASP A 27 12.82 -5.36 -6.67
C ASP A 27 13.50 -4.72 -5.44
N GLU A 28 13.03 -3.54 -5.03
CA GLU A 28 13.49 -2.81 -3.85
C GLU A 28 12.75 -3.20 -2.57
N LEU A 29 11.66 -3.97 -2.67
CA LEU A 29 10.87 -4.34 -1.50
C LEU A 29 11.60 -5.37 -0.62
N PRO A 30 11.70 -5.13 0.71
CA PRO A 30 12.06 -6.18 1.66
C PRO A 30 11.11 -7.37 1.55
N SER A 31 11.61 -8.58 1.84
CA SER A 31 10.84 -9.83 1.67
C SER A 31 9.50 -9.82 2.41
N ASP A 32 9.46 -9.27 3.62
CA ASP A 32 8.24 -9.26 4.44
C ASP A 32 7.19 -8.31 3.86
N VAL A 33 7.62 -7.19 3.30
CA VAL A 33 6.76 -6.23 2.60
C VAL A 33 6.24 -6.83 1.30
N ALA A 34 7.10 -7.44 0.49
CA ALA A 34 6.70 -8.11 -0.75
C ALA A 34 5.71 -9.26 -0.48
N ASN A 35 5.94 -10.06 0.56
CA ASN A 35 5.03 -11.12 0.99
C ASN A 35 3.67 -10.57 1.43
N PHE A 36 3.66 -9.47 2.19
CA PHE A 36 2.42 -8.81 2.59
C PHE A 36 1.62 -8.31 1.37
N VAL A 37 2.30 -7.66 0.42
CA VAL A 37 1.67 -7.21 -0.83
C VAL A 37 1.09 -8.42 -1.57
N ASN A 38 1.89 -9.44 -1.87
CA ASN A 38 1.43 -10.64 -2.59
C ASN A 38 0.26 -11.37 -1.92
N MET A 39 0.21 -11.39 -0.59
CA MET A 39 -0.82 -12.12 0.15
C MET A 39 -2.19 -11.45 0.09
N TYR A 40 -2.21 -10.11 0.09
CA TYR A 40 -3.46 -9.36 0.25
C TYR A 40 -3.82 -8.53 -0.98
N PHE A 41 -2.84 -8.16 -1.80
CA PHE A 41 -3.00 -7.23 -2.92
C PHE A 41 -2.37 -7.80 -4.20
N ASN A 42 -3.18 -7.91 -5.25
CA ASN A 42 -2.70 -8.32 -6.58
C ASN A 42 -2.23 -7.12 -7.43
N GLY A 43 -1.64 -6.10 -6.77
CA GLY A 43 -1.34 -4.80 -7.37
C GLY A 43 0.12 -4.66 -7.81
N GLU A 44 0.34 -3.85 -8.84
CA GLU A 44 1.69 -3.46 -9.26
C GLU A 44 2.22 -2.35 -8.34
N VAL A 45 3.48 -2.46 -7.90
CA VAL A 45 4.10 -1.41 -7.08
C VAL A 45 4.44 -0.21 -7.96
N GLN A 46 3.81 0.93 -7.65
CA GLN A 46 4.08 2.21 -8.29
C GLN A 46 5.35 2.86 -7.73
N SER A 47 5.51 2.84 -6.42
CA SER A 47 6.67 3.43 -5.74
C SER A 47 6.89 2.80 -4.36
N TYR A 48 8.15 2.69 -3.97
CA TYR A 48 8.59 2.35 -2.63
C TYR A 48 9.39 3.52 -2.05
N THR A 49 9.21 3.83 -0.78
CA THR A 49 10.01 4.83 -0.07
C THR A 49 10.26 4.36 1.35
N GLU A 50 11.53 4.37 1.76
CA GLU A 50 11.97 3.92 3.09
C GLU A 50 12.79 5.01 3.79
N ASN A 51 12.66 5.08 5.09
CA ASN A 51 13.48 5.89 5.98
C ASN A 51 13.61 5.19 7.35
N ASP A 52 14.32 5.80 8.29
CA ASP A 52 14.56 5.23 9.63
C ASP A 52 13.30 4.90 10.43
N SER A 53 12.15 5.52 10.12
CA SER A 53 10.87 5.28 10.80
C SER A 53 10.03 4.16 10.15
N GLY A 54 10.46 3.64 9.00
CA GLY A 54 9.76 2.60 8.26
C GLY A 54 9.61 2.92 6.77
N SER A 55 8.60 2.33 6.15
CA SER A 55 8.43 2.41 4.70
C SER A 55 6.99 2.63 4.25
N VAL A 56 6.86 3.14 3.03
CA VAL A 56 5.59 3.37 2.34
C VAL A 56 5.64 2.73 0.97
N VAL A 57 4.68 1.85 0.69
CA VAL A 57 4.46 1.23 -0.62
C VAL A 57 3.19 1.82 -1.22
N LYS A 58 3.29 2.37 -2.43
CA LYS A 58 2.10 2.77 -3.21
C LYS A 58 1.88 1.75 -4.31
N LEU A 59 0.71 1.14 -4.31
CA LEU A 59 0.27 0.25 -5.38
C LEU A 59 -0.47 1.06 -6.44
N ARG A 60 -0.16 0.81 -7.71
CA ARG A 60 -0.76 1.53 -8.84
C ARG A 60 -2.28 1.29 -8.85
N ASN A 61 -3.05 2.38 -8.86
CA ASN A 61 -4.52 2.37 -8.85
C ASN A 61 -5.12 1.50 -7.73
N SER A 62 -4.44 1.42 -6.59
CA SER A 62 -4.80 0.55 -5.49
C SER A 62 -4.36 1.19 -4.17
N ALA A 63 -4.04 0.38 -3.17
CA ALA A 63 -3.78 0.81 -1.81
C ALA A 63 -2.43 1.50 -1.62
N THR A 64 -2.36 2.31 -0.57
CA THR A 64 -1.12 2.78 0.05
C THR A 64 -0.92 2.05 1.37
N LEU A 65 0.25 1.44 1.52
CA LEU A 65 0.63 0.61 2.65
C LEU A 65 1.77 1.30 3.39
N THR A 66 1.64 1.46 4.69
CA THR A 66 2.71 1.96 5.56
C THR A 66 3.17 0.85 6.47
N PHE A 67 4.48 0.74 6.68
CA PHE A 67 5.12 -0.22 7.58
C PHE A 67 6.01 0.54 8.56
N ASP A 68 6.18 -0.01 9.77
CA ASP A 68 7.21 0.46 10.69
C ASP A 68 8.59 -0.04 10.28
N SER A 69 9.63 0.40 11.01
CA SER A 69 11.03 0.00 10.78
C SER A 69 11.30 -1.51 10.95
N ASN A 70 10.36 -2.27 11.53
CA ASN A 70 10.45 -3.73 11.66
C ASN A 70 9.68 -4.46 10.55
N GLY A 71 9.24 -3.74 9.51
CA GLY A 71 8.47 -4.30 8.40
C GLY A 71 7.04 -4.68 8.77
N GLN A 72 6.51 -4.22 9.90
CA GLN A 72 5.15 -4.53 10.31
C GLN A 72 4.18 -3.44 9.82
N TRP A 73 3.09 -3.82 9.16
CA TRP A 73 2.12 -2.88 8.56
C TRP A 73 1.51 -1.94 9.61
N THR A 74 1.58 -0.62 9.51
CA THR A 74 0.94 0.30 10.47
C THR A 74 -0.34 0.91 9.92
N CYS A 75 -0.43 1.04 8.60
CA CYS A 75 -1.60 1.58 7.93
C CYS A 75 -1.80 0.90 6.57
N VAL A 76 -3.05 0.59 6.25
CA VAL A 76 -3.48 0.11 4.95
C VAL A 76 -4.62 1.01 4.51
N ASP A 77 -4.37 1.83 3.49
CA ASP A 77 -5.32 2.80 2.94
C ASP A 77 -5.70 2.36 1.52
N GLY A 78 -6.97 2.04 1.30
CA GLY A 78 -7.50 1.60 0.01
C GLY A 78 -7.63 2.74 -1.00
N ASN A 79 -7.32 3.98 -0.64
CA ASN A 79 -7.43 5.16 -1.50
C ASN A 79 -8.83 5.31 -2.12
N GLY A 80 -9.87 5.09 -1.29
CA GLY A 80 -11.28 5.18 -1.71
C GLY A 80 -11.86 3.88 -2.26
N VAL A 81 -11.09 2.78 -2.28
CA VAL A 81 -11.57 1.45 -2.65
C VAL A 81 -11.61 0.56 -1.40
N PRO A 82 -12.62 -0.32 -1.24
CA PRO A 82 -12.66 -1.28 -0.15
C PRO A 82 -11.41 -2.16 -0.06
N LEU A 83 -11.01 -2.44 1.19
CA LEU A 83 -9.88 -3.32 1.47
C LEU A 83 -10.22 -4.80 1.23
N PRO A 84 -9.23 -5.64 0.90
CA PRO A 84 -9.42 -7.08 0.75
C PRO A 84 -9.97 -7.71 2.03
N GLN A 85 -11.05 -8.49 1.93
CA GLN A 85 -11.65 -9.17 3.09
C GLN A 85 -10.66 -10.12 3.79
N GLN A 86 -9.80 -10.80 3.03
CA GLN A 86 -8.76 -11.67 3.58
C GLN A 86 -7.80 -10.90 4.49
N PHE A 87 -7.45 -9.66 4.14
CA PHE A 87 -6.63 -8.81 5.01
C PHE A 87 -7.36 -8.49 6.32
N LEU A 88 -8.64 -8.12 6.25
CA LEU A 88 -9.45 -7.82 7.43
C LEU A 88 -9.56 -9.03 8.35
N PHE A 89 -9.83 -10.21 7.77
CA PHE A 89 -9.97 -11.47 8.51
C PHE A 89 -8.66 -11.89 9.19
N ASP A 90 -7.54 -11.83 8.47
CA ASP A 90 -6.25 -12.31 8.98
C ASP A 90 -5.59 -11.33 9.97
N ARG A 91 -5.84 -10.02 9.83
CA ARG A 91 -5.07 -8.98 10.53
C ARG A 91 -5.82 -8.25 11.62
N LEU A 92 -7.15 -8.31 11.65
CA LEU A 92 -7.92 -7.65 12.70
C LEU A 92 -8.18 -8.60 13.88
N PRO A 93 -8.24 -8.07 15.12
CA PRO A 93 -8.67 -8.84 16.27
C PRO A 93 -10.06 -9.45 16.06
N SER A 94 -10.24 -10.71 16.47
CA SER A 94 -11.51 -11.43 16.27
C SER A 94 -12.75 -10.71 16.81
N PRO A 95 -12.71 -10.01 17.98
CA PRO A 95 -13.86 -9.23 18.44
C PRO A 95 -14.24 -8.11 17.48
N LEU A 96 -13.25 -7.36 16.97
CA LEU A 96 -13.47 -6.27 16.02
C LEU A 96 -14.00 -6.79 14.68
N TYR A 97 -13.37 -7.84 14.12
CA TYR A 97 -13.80 -8.43 12.85
C TYR A 97 -15.26 -8.93 12.94
N ARG A 98 -15.57 -9.73 13.97
CA ARG A 98 -16.92 -10.26 14.18
C ARG A 98 -17.96 -9.17 14.39
N TYR A 99 -17.59 -8.09 15.08
CA TYR A 99 -18.48 -6.96 15.23
C TYR A 99 -18.84 -6.38 13.85
N MET A 100 -17.84 -6.06 13.01
CA MET A 100 -18.10 -5.47 11.69
C MET A 100 -18.88 -6.43 10.78
N GLU A 101 -18.64 -7.73 10.88
CA GLU A 101 -19.41 -8.76 10.18
C GLU A 101 -20.87 -8.75 10.62
N SER A 102 -21.15 -8.64 11.92
CA SER A 102 -22.52 -8.63 12.46
C SER A 102 -23.35 -7.40 12.06
N VAL A 103 -22.68 -6.32 11.66
CA VAL A 103 -23.31 -5.09 11.14
C VAL A 103 -23.11 -4.92 9.63
N GLU A 104 -22.65 -5.98 8.95
CA GLU A 104 -22.47 -6.04 7.50
C GLU A 104 -21.52 -4.96 6.91
N GLN A 105 -20.57 -4.47 7.72
CA GLN A 105 -19.66 -3.38 7.32
C GLN A 105 -18.31 -3.84 6.76
N THR A 106 -18.00 -5.14 6.75
CA THR A 106 -16.69 -5.65 6.31
C THR A 106 -16.38 -5.34 4.84
N LEU A 107 -17.41 -5.15 4.01
CA LEU A 107 -17.28 -4.81 2.58
C LEU A 107 -17.01 -3.33 2.32
N ASP A 108 -17.19 -2.47 3.33
CA ASP A 108 -17.11 -1.01 3.17
C ASP A 108 -15.86 -0.41 3.82
N VAL A 109 -14.97 -1.25 4.37
CA VAL A 109 -13.74 -0.78 5.03
C VAL A 109 -12.79 -0.20 4.00
N MET A 110 -12.51 1.10 4.10
CA MET A 110 -11.64 1.83 3.18
C MET A 110 -10.21 1.96 3.71
N LYS A 111 -10.04 2.00 5.04
CA LYS A 111 -8.73 2.19 5.67
C LYS A 111 -8.68 1.53 7.03
N VAL A 112 -7.53 0.95 7.36
CA VAL A 112 -7.22 0.42 8.68
C VAL A 112 -5.88 0.97 9.14
N GLN A 113 -5.82 1.46 10.37
CA GLN A 113 -4.60 1.90 11.01
C GLN A 113 -4.43 1.26 12.38
N ARG A 114 -3.25 0.71 12.65
CA ARG A 114 -2.84 0.31 14.00
C ARG A 114 -2.48 1.55 14.81
N THR A 115 -2.94 1.56 16.04
CA THR A 115 -2.56 2.55 17.06
C THR A 115 -1.79 1.85 18.17
N THR A 116 -1.30 2.61 19.14
CA THR A 116 -0.61 2.04 20.31
C THR A 116 -1.49 1.14 21.17
N VAL A 117 -2.82 1.36 21.16
CA VAL A 117 -3.77 0.66 22.04
C VAL A 117 -4.75 -0.24 21.29
N GLY A 118 -4.78 -0.18 19.96
CA GLY A 118 -5.97 -0.60 19.23
C GLY A 118 -5.90 -0.39 17.72
N TYR A 119 -7.08 -0.29 17.10
CA TYR A 119 -7.24 -0.11 15.66
C TYR A 119 -8.21 1.02 15.37
N LYS A 120 -7.91 1.81 14.35
CA LYS A 120 -8.88 2.70 13.71
C LYS A 120 -9.26 2.14 12.36
N VAL A 121 -10.55 2.08 12.10
CA VAL A 121 -11.13 1.57 10.86
C VAL A 121 -12.02 2.66 10.27
N TRP A 122 -11.79 3.04 9.03
CA TRP A 122 -12.61 4.01 8.32
C TRP A 122 -13.44 3.35 7.23
N PHE A 123 -14.65 3.84 7.12
CA PHE A 123 -15.58 3.64 6.01
C PHE A 123 -15.64 4.93 5.18
N ALA A 124 -16.62 5.07 4.29
CA ALA A 124 -16.80 6.28 3.49
C ALA A 124 -16.97 7.55 4.36
N ASP A 125 -17.95 7.54 5.28
CA ASP A 125 -18.35 8.73 6.05
C ASP A 125 -18.28 8.54 7.57
N SER A 126 -17.75 7.41 8.02
CA SER A 126 -17.67 7.07 9.43
C SER A 126 -16.40 6.30 9.75
N ALA A 127 -16.08 6.22 11.03
CA ALA A 127 -14.97 5.46 11.54
C ALA A 127 -15.30 4.79 12.86
N ILE A 128 -14.60 3.69 13.12
CA ILE A 128 -14.58 2.97 14.38
C ILE A 128 -13.18 3.09 14.98
N ASN A 129 -13.13 3.32 16.30
CA ASN A 129 -11.95 3.06 17.12
C ASN A 129 -12.21 1.83 17.97
N TYR A 130 -11.32 0.85 17.90
CA TYR A 130 -11.32 -0.34 18.72
C TYR A 130 -10.14 -0.30 19.69
N ASP A 131 -10.41 -0.50 20.97
CA ASP A 131 -9.41 -0.57 22.03
C ASP A 131 -9.15 -2.04 22.41
N ASN A 132 -7.92 -2.52 22.25
CA ASN A 132 -7.57 -3.93 22.51
C ASN A 132 -7.57 -4.29 24.01
N VAL A 133 -7.51 -3.29 24.91
CA VAL A 133 -7.39 -3.53 26.36
C VAL A 133 -8.78 -3.71 26.97
N THR A 134 -9.71 -2.87 26.55
CA THR A 134 -11.10 -2.86 27.05
C THR A 134 -12.07 -3.61 26.14
N GLU A 135 -11.62 -3.97 24.93
CA GLU A 135 -12.43 -4.54 23.85
C GLU A 135 -13.63 -3.66 23.45
N THR A 136 -13.51 -2.35 23.67
CA THR A 136 -14.59 -1.39 23.37
C THR A 136 -14.50 -0.86 21.94
N ILE A 137 -15.67 -0.58 21.38
CA ILE A 137 -15.87 0.00 20.04
C ILE A 137 -16.53 1.36 20.21
N SER A 138 -15.91 2.39 19.64
CA SER A 138 -16.41 3.77 19.63
C SER A 138 -16.53 4.28 18.20
N TYR A 139 -17.58 5.06 17.92
CA TYR A 139 -17.89 5.56 16.58
C TYR A 139 -17.63 7.06 16.47
N PHE A 140 -17.20 7.46 15.27
CA PHE A 140 -16.99 8.85 14.92
C PHE A 140 -17.50 9.08 13.50
N SER A 141 -18.06 10.26 13.25
CA SER A 141 -18.34 10.73 11.89
C SER A 141 -17.07 11.31 11.27
N GLY A 142 -16.88 11.06 9.98
CA GLY A 142 -15.74 11.57 9.23
C GLY A 142 -15.11 10.51 8.31
N SER A 143 -14.65 10.96 7.16
CA SER A 143 -13.95 10.15 6.18
C SER A 143 -12.48 9.92 6.55
N ALA A 144 -11.84 8.98 5.87
CA ALA A 144 -10.41 8.71 6.02
C ALA A 144 -9.57 9.98 5.73
N PRO A 145 -8.63 10.36 6.62
CA PRO A 145 -7.71 11.47 6.35
C PRO A 145 -6.88 11.17 5.10
N GLY A 146 -6.87 12.10 4.15
CA GLY A 146 -6.14 11.98 2.88
C GLY A 146 -6.94 11.42 1.69
N ALA A 147 -8.23 11.12 1.86
CA ALA A 147 -9.12 10.65 0.78
C ALA A 147 -9.61 11.78 -0.17
N GLY A 148 -8.73 12.74 -0.49
CA GLY A 148 -9.02 13.93 -1.31
C GLY A 148 -8.42 13.87 -2.71
#